data_AF-F6RCN1-F1
#
_entry.id   AF-F6RCN1-F1
#
_cell.length_a   1.000
_cell.length_b   1.000
_cell.length_c   1.000
_cell.angle_alpha   90.00
_cell.angle_beta   90.00
_cell.angle_gamma   90.00
#
_symmetry.space_group_name_H-M   'P 1'
#
loop_
_entity.id
_entity.type
_entity.pdbx_description
1 polymer ?
#
loop_
_entity_poly.entity_id
_entity_poly.type
_entity_poly.pdbx_seq_one_letter_code
_entity_poly.pdbx_strand_id
1 'polypeptide(L)'
;MANVTDKERSLETAKRHLVEDYLMVGILEQFEDSLNMLELVLPRYFKGAVQVWKSKDVQYIQEVTKTLSRKSVSPETRDYLEQGPLKQEVTLYKFARKLFNEKLSKLGIEPVTSE
;
A
#
# COMPACT_ATOMS: atom_id res chain seq x y z
N MET A 1 -28.47 -15.24 -4.23
CA MET A 1 -27.37 -15.24 -5.21
C MET A 1 -26.90 -13.83 -5.63
N ALA A 2 -27.61 -12.74 -5.28
CA ALA A 2 -27.23 -11.37 -5.67
C ALA A 2 -25.95 -10.81 -5.00
N ASN A 3 -25.60 -11.22 -3.77
CA ASN A 3 -24.52 -10.57 -3.00
C ASN A 3 -23.07 -10.96 -3.38
N VAL A 4 -22.85 -12.09 -4.04
CA VAL A 4 -21.48 -12.54 -4.39
C VAL A 4 -20.98 -11.82 -5.65
N THR A 5 -21.86 -11.69 -6.64
CA THR A 5 -21.57 -11.09 -7.94
C THR A 5 -21.25 -9.60 -7.84
N ASP A 6 -21.90 -8.88 -6.93
CA ASP A 6 -21.67 -7.44 -6.74
C ASP A 6 -20.30 -7.14 -6.10
N LYS A 7 -19.87 -7.97 -5.14
CA LYS A 7 -18.54 -7.82 -4.52
C LYS A 7 -17.42 -8.13 -5.51
N GLU A 8 -17.58 -9.16 -6.34
CA GLU A 8 -16.61 -9.51 -7.38
C GLU A 8 -16.53 -8.43 -8.46
N ARG A 9 -17.67 -7.91 -8.91
CA ARG A 9 -17.71 -6.79 -9.86
C ARG A 9 -17.06 -5.53 -9.29
N SER A 10 -17.30 -5.23 -8.02
CA SER A 10 -16.68 -4.09 -7.34
C SER A 10 -15.16 -4.27 -7.22
N LEU A 11 -14.69 -5.47 -6.91
CA LEU A 11 -13.25 -5.80 -6.88
C LEU A 11 -12.58 -5.57 -8.23
N GLU A 12 -13.15 -6.11 -9.32
CA GLU A 12 -12.59 -5.93 -10.66
C GLU A 12 -12.62 -4.46 -11.11
N THR A 13 -13.69 -3.74 -10.77
CA THR A 13 -13.76 -2.30 -11.01
C THR A 13 -12.67 -1.55 -10.25
N ALA A 14 -12.42 -1.88 -8.99
CA ALA A 14 -11.36 -1.28 -8.19
C ALA A 14 -9.97 -1.57 -8.78
N LYS A 15 -9.70 -2.82 -9.18
CA LYS A 15 -8.44 -3.18 -9.85
C LYS A 15 -8.21 -2.37 -11.12
N ARG A 16 -9.25 -2.20 -11.93
CA ARG A 16 -9.17 -1.38 -13.16
C ARG A 16 -8.80 0.06 -12.84
N HIS A 17 -9.46 0.68 -11.86
CA HIS A 17 -9.14 2.05 -11.45
C HIS A 17 -7.68 2.18 -11.00
N LEU A 18 -7.15 1.22 -10.22
CA LEU A 18 -5.73 1.22 -9.79
C LEU A 18 -4.74 1.24 -10.96
N VAL A 19 -5.12 0.65 -12.11
CA VAL A 19 -4.26 0.58 -13.31
C VAL A 19 -4.46 1.81 -14.20
N GLU A 20 -5.70 2.21 -14.43
CA GLU A 20 -6.07 3.16 -15.49
C GLU A 20 -6.11 4.62 -14.99
N ASP A 21 -6.59 4.86 -13.77
CA ASP A 21 -6.95 6.21 -13.32
C ASP A 21 -5.99 6.79 -12.29
N TYR A 22 -5.22 5.95 -11.60
CA TYR A 22 -4.20 6.40 -10.65
C TYR A 22 -2.81 6.38 -11.28
N LEU A 23 -2.13 7.54 -11.26
CA LEU A 23 -0.73 7.66 -11.65
C LEU A 23 0.13 6.61 -10.92
N MET A 24 -0.03 6.52 -9.60
CA MET A 24 0.56 5.49 -8.76
C MET A 24 -0.25 5.26 -7.48
N VAL A 25 -0.10 4.08 -6.91
CA VAL A 25 -0.66 3.70 -5.61
C VAL A 25 0.45 3.03 -4.83
N GLY A 26 0.84 3.64 -3.71
CA GLY A 26 1.84 3.09 -2.78
C GLY A 26 1.20 2.28 -1.65
N ILE A 27 2.03 1.64 -0.84
CA ILE A 27 1.58 0.92 0.36
C ILE A 27 2.34 1.41 1.60
N LEU A 28 1.71 1.30 2.78
CA LEU A 28 2.28 1.81 4.03
C LEU A 28 3.51 1.01 4.47
N GLU A 29 3.55 -0.29 4.19
CA GLU A 29 4.69 -1.15 4.51
C GLU A 29 5.96 -0.73 3.74
N GLN A 30 5.79 -0.13 2.56
CA GLN A 30 6.84 0.35 1.67
C GLN A 30 6.70 1.87 1.45
N PHE A 31 6.45 2.62 2.53
CA PHE A 31 6.17 4.04 2.42
C PHE A 31 7.36 4.84 1.87
N GLU A 32 8.59 4.49 2.26
CA GLU A 32 9.79 5.15 1.73
C GLU A 32 9.96 4.91 0.22
N ASP A 33 9.73 3.69 -0.27
CA ASP A 33 9.73 3.38 -1.71
C ASP A 33 8.65 4.18 -2.45
N SER A 34 7.51 4.40 -1.81
CA SER A 34 6.43 5.23 -2.36
C SER A 34 6.88 6.69 -2.53
N LEU A 35 7.62 7.23 -1.56
CA LEU A 35 8.20 8.57 -1.66
C LEU A 35 9.30 8.65 -2.73
N ASN A 36 10.18 7.64 -2.80
CA ASN A 36 11.21 7.56 -3.84
C ASN A 36 10.60 7.58 -5.25
N MET A 37 9.55 6.80 -5.48
CA MET A 37 8.84 6.80 -6.76
C MET A 37 8.18 8.16 -7.04
N LEU A 38 7.53 8.79 -6.05
CA LEU A 38 6.92 10.11 -6.21
C LEU A 38 7.96 11.19 -6.54
N GLU A 39 9.12 11.14 -5.91
CA GLU A 39 10.23 12.06 -6.16
C GLU A 39 10.75 11.93 -7.61
N LEU A 40 10.77 10.71 -8.16
CA LEU A 40 11.17 10.48 -9.55
C LEU A 40 10.09 10.89 -10.57
N VAL A 41 8.82 10.54 -10.30
CA VAL A 41 7.71 10.76 -11.24
C VAL A 41 7.23 12.22 -11.21
N LEU A 42 7.29 12.88 -10.05
CA LEU A 42 6.81 14.24 -9.81
C LEU A 42 7.83 15.10 -9.04
N PRO A 43 9.06 15.27 -9.55
CA PRO A 43 10.15 15.94 -8.83
C PRO A 43 9.84 17.40 -8.48
N ARG A 44 8.98 18.09 -9.27
CA ARG A 44 8.58 19.46 -8.96
C ARG A 44 7.87 19.59 -7.60
N TYR A 45 7.17 18.54 -7.17
CA TYR A 45 6.39 18.53 -5.94
C TYR A 45 7.07 17.74 -4.82
N PHE A 46 7.74 16.63 -5.16
CA PHE A 46 8.24 15.66 -4.19
C PHE A 46 9.77 15.61 -4.05
N LYS A 47 10.51 16.54 -4.68
CA LYS A 47 11.95 16.64 -4.45
C LYS A 47 12.24 16.90 -2.98
N GLY A 48 13.09 16.06 -2.38
CA GLY A 48 13.42 16.14 -0.97
C GLY A 48 12.49 15.35 -0.03
N ALA A 49 11.48 14.65 -0.56
CA ALA A 49 10.42 14.05 0.26
C ALA A 49 10.97 12.97 1.21
N VAL A 50 11.92 12.16 0.74
CA VAL A 50 12.54 11.11 1.56
C VAL A 50 13.38 11.71 2.69
N GLN A 51 14.05 12.83 2.44
CA GLN A 51 14.86 13.54 3.44
C GLN A 51 13.96 14.16 4.52
N VAL A 52 12.83 14.76 4.12
CA VAL A 52 11.83 15.28 5.06
C VAL A 52 11.23 14.15 5.89
N TRP A 53 10.91 13.00 5.28
CA TRP A 53 10.41 11.82 5.99
C TRP A 53 11.37 11.33 7.08
N LYS A 54 12.68 11.38 6.81
CA LYS A 54 13.75 11.00 7.75
C LYS A 54 14.12 12.11 8.75
N SER A 55 13.51 13.29 8.66
CA SER A 55 13.79 14.39 9.57
C SER A 55 13.32 14.09 10.99
N LYS A 56 14.00 14.68 11.99
CA LYS A 56 13.69 14.48 13.41
C LYS A 56 12.26 14.89 13.75
N ASP A 57 11.77 15.98 13.16
CA ASP A 57 10.44 16.50 13.43
C ASP A 57 9.36 15.51 12.99
N VAL A 58 9.50 14.96 11.78
CA VAL A 58 8.53 13.97 11.25
C VAL A 58 8.62 12.65 12.02
N GLN A 59 9.82 12.19 12.36
CA GLN A 59 10.01 10.97 13.14
C GLN A 59 9.44 11.10 14.56
N TYR A 60 9.60 12.26 15.19
CA TYR A 60 8.99 12.57 16.48
C TYR A 60 7.45 12.49 16.42
N ILE A 61 6.83 13.11 15.42
CA ILE A 61 5.38 13.03 15.23
C ILE A 61 4.91 11.59 15.04
N GLN A 62 5.63 10.78 14.27
CA GLN A 62 5.29 9.36 14.12
C GLN A 62 5.37 8.60 15.44
N GLU A 63 6.40 8.86 16.25
CA GLU A 63 6.57 8.20 17.53
C GLU A 63 5.40 8.49 18.48
N VAL A 64 4.98 9.75 18.57
CA VAL A 64 3.89 10.15 19.48
C VAL A 64 2.49 9.77 18.98
N THR A 65 2.33 9.52 17.68
CA THR A 65 1.04 9.13 17.06
C THR A 65 0.89 7.61 16.87
N LYS A 66 1.93 6.82 17.16
CA LYS A 66 1.85 5.35 17.12
C LYS A 66 0.78 4.84 18.10
N THR A 67 -0.09 3.97 17.61
CA THR A 67 -1.07 3.29 18.46
C THR A 67 -0.35 2.37 19.44
N LEU A 68 -0.40 2.72 20.74
CA LEU A 68 0.35 2.06 21.82
C LEU A 68 -0.13 0.62 22.13
N SER A 69 -1.34 0.23 21.70
CA SER A 69 -1.94 -1.06 22.02
C SER A 69 -2.30 -1.87 20.77
N ARG A 70 -1.30 -2.29 20.00
CA ARG A 70 -1.49 -3.32 18.97
C ARG A 70 -1.60 -4.68 19.63
N LYS A 71 -2.82 -5.20 19.77
CA LYS A 71 -3.02 -6.64 20.00
C LYS A 71 -2.79 -7.35 18.69
N SER A 72 -1.83 -8.28 18.65
CA SER A 72 -1.68 -9.17 17.50
C SER A 72 -2.92 -10.06 17.39
N VAL A 73 -3.50 -10.12 16.19
CA VAL A 73 -4.59 -11.02 15.88
C VAL A 73 -4.02 -12.45 15.85
N SER A 74 -4.73 -13.42 16.43
CA SER A 74 -4.28 -14.83 16.41
C SER A 74 -4.19 -15.34 14.96
N PRO A 75 -3.31 -16.31 14.66
CA PRO A 75 -3.19 -16.88 13.31
C PRO A 75 -4.53 -17.39 12.76
N GLU A 76 -5.33 -18.06 13.59
CA GLU A 76 -6.63 -18.62 13.20
C GLU A 76 -7.64 -17.51 12.88
N THR A 77 -7.63 -16.43 13.68
CA THR A 77 -8.50 -15.27 13.44
C THR A 77 -8.09 -14.54 12.16
N ARG A 78 -6.78 -14.43 11.91
CA ARG A 78 -6.25 -13.86 10.67
C ARG A 78 -6.69 -14.68 9.46
N ASP A 79 -6.50 -15.99 9.50
CA ASP A 79 -6.88 -16.88 8.39
C ASP A 79 -8.38 -16.81 8.10
N TYR A 80 -9.21 -16.81 9.15
CA TYR A 80 -10.66 -16.63 9.00
C TYR A 80 -11.00 -15.31 8.32
N LEU A 81 -10.39 -14.19 8.76
CA LEU A 81 -10.65 -12.87 8.19
C LEU A 81 -10.19 -12.78 6.73
N GLU A 82 -8.98 -13.25 6.43
CA GLU A 82 -8.37 -13.20 5.10
C GLU A 82 -9.10 -14.10 4.09
N GLN A 83 -9.61 -15.26 4.51
CA GLN A 83 -10.31 -16.20 3.64
C GLN A 83 -11.83 -15.97 3.59
N GLY A 84 -12.39 -15.33 4.62
CA GLY A 84 -13.82 -15.09 4.78
C GLY A 84 -14.21 -13.66 4.46
N PRO A 85 -14.54 -12.84 5.47
CA PRO A 85 -15.21 -11.54 5.28
C PRO A 85 -14.36 -10.50 4.54
N LEU A 86 -13.02 -10.57 4.62
CA LEU A 86 -12.09 -9.60 4.01
C LEU A 86 -11.40 -10.11 2.75
N LYS A 87 -11.89 -11.22 2.17
CA LYS A 87 -11.25 -11.88 1.03
C LYS A 87 -11.02 -10.94 -0.14
N GLN A 88 -12.00 -10.10 -0.47
CA GLN A 88 -11.90 -9.15 -1.59
C GLN A 88 -10.89 -8.05 -1.30
N GLU A 89 -10.88 -7.51 -0.09
CA GLU A 89 -9.99 -6.47 0.40
C GLU A 89 -8.53 -6.96 0.38
N VAL A 90 -8.28 -8.16 0.89
CA VAL A 90 -6.95 -8.80 0.84
C VAL A 90 -6.52 -9.05 -0.60
N THR A 91 -7.45 -9.46 -1.48
CA THR A 91 -7.16 -9.65 -2.90
C THR A 91 -6.78 -8.34 -3.59
N LEU A 92 -7.51 -7.26 -3.32
CA LEU A 92 -7.22 -5.93 -3.87
C LEU A 92 -5.87 -5.41 -3.35
N TYR A 93 -5.58 -5.57 -2.05
CA TYR A 93 -4.29 -5.19 -1.47
C TYR A 93 -3.13 -5.93 -2.13
N LYS A 94 -3.23 -7.26 -2.27
CA LYS A 94 -2.19 -8.08 -2.95
C LYS A 94 -1.99 -7.63 -4.39
N PHE A 95 -3.06 -7.29 -5.11
CA PHE A 95 -2.98 -6.76 -6.46
C PHE A 95 -2.29 -5.38 -6.49
N ALA A 96 -2.67 -4.46 -5.61
CA ALA A 96 -2.06 -3.13 -5.52
C ALA A 96 -0.56 -3.22 -5.19
N ARG A 97 -0.17 -4.07 -4.23
CA ARG A 97 1.24 -4.31 -3.88
C ARG A 97 2.03 -4.88 -5.06
N LYS A 98 1.48 -5.84 -5.79
CA LYS A 98 2.11 -6.38 -7.00
C LYS A 98 2.32 -5.29 -8.05
N LEU A 99 1.27 -4.53 -8.36
CA LEU A 99 1.32 -3.42 -9.32
C LEU A 99 2.36 -2.36 -8.92
N PHE A 100 2.43 -2.02 -7.63
CA PHE A 100 3.39 -1.08 -7.08
C PHE A 100 4.84 -1.56 -7.29
N ASN A 101 5.15 -2.81 -6.91
CA ASN A 101 6.47 -3.40 -7.09
C ASN A 101 6.88 -3.52 -8.56
N GLU A 102 5.94 -3.85 -9.46
CA GLU A 102 6.21 -3.84 -10.90
C GLU A 102 6.55 -2.44 -11.42
N LYS A 103 5.86 -1.40 -10.94
CA LYS A 103 6.17 -0.01 -11.30
C LYS A 103 7.54 0.41 -10.75
N LEU A 104 7.90 0.03 -9.52
CA LEU A 104 9.23 0.32 -8.94
C LEU A 104 10.36 -0.32 -9.77
N SER A 105 10.21 -1.61 -10.09
CA SER A 105 11.19 -2.35 -10.89
C SER A 105 11.41 -1.72 -12.27
N LYS A 106 10.32 -1.28 -12.93
CA LYS A 106 10.41 -0.57 -14.23
C LYS A 106 11.15 0.76 -14.15
N LEU A 107 11.18 1.39 -12.98
CA LEU A 107 11.90 2.65 -12.74
C LEU A 107 13.34 2.41 -12.24
N GLY A 108 13.77 1.14 -12.10
CA GLY A 108 15.10 0.79 -11.57
C GLY A 108 15.25 1.02 -10.07
N ILE A 109 14.14 1.10 -9.33
CA ILE A 109 14.14 1.24 -7.87
C ILE A 109 14.03 -0.16 -7.27
N GLU A 110 15.04 -0.59 -6.52
CA GLU A 110 14.97 -1.83 -5.74
C GLU A 110 14.14 -1.57 -4.47
N PRO A 111 13.11 -2.38 -4.18
CA PRO A 111 12.28 -2.19 -2.99
C PRO A 111 13.11 -2.36 -1.72
N VAL A 112 12.95 -1.46 -0.75
CA VAL A 112 13.64 -1.54 0.55
C VAL A 112 13.17 -2.76 1.35
N THR A 113 12.00 -3.33 1.04
CA THR A 113 11.44 -4.50 1.73
C THR A 113 11.25 -5.68 0.77
N SER A 114 12.21 -6.61 0.78
CA SER A 114 12.11 -7.93 0.14
C SER A 114 11.61 -8.95 1.17
N GLU A 115 10.30 -8.96 1.44
CA GLU A 115 9.61 -10.06 2.16
C GLU A 115 8.26 -10.37 1.51
#